data_AF-B9GRY1-F1
#
_entry.id   AF-B9GRY1-F1
#
_cell.length_a   1.000
_cell.length_b   1.000
_cell.length_c   1.000
_cell.angle_alpha   90.00
_cell.angle_beta   90.00
_cell.angle_gamma   90.00
#
_symmetry.space_group_name_H-M   'P 1'
#
loop_
_entity.id
_entity.type
_entity.pdbx_description
1 polymer ?
#
loop_
_entity_poly.entity_id
_entity_poly.type
_entity_poly.pdbx_seq_one_letter_code
_entity_poly.pdbx_strand_id
1 'polypeptide(L)'
;MERRDGVQEPCIWSSPEGGKGKVEPGKRIFCNRVLNISVKAVGLDMDYTLAQYKPETFEKLAYEGTIKKFNGVSMQLLEWKFEWEYMVRGLVLDKKRGNILKWAYHGFTELSKEEKVNTYGNTLIRNAFDWPDYVLVDTHFSLAGAYLFAQLVEFMDKYRERALYVGDHIYGDILRSKKVLGWRTMLIVPELEREVKLLWEQRNSNKFHKVWGQLMKTGYQNSRFAHQVRSKSFQYHSTQNCFMLLSS
;
A
#
# COMPACT_ATOMS: atom_id res chain seq x y z
N MET A 1 -59.48 -0.38 26.29
CA MET A 1 -59.42 -1.58 25.44
C MET A 1 -59.94 -1.18 24.07
N GLU A 2 -59.06 -0.68 23.20
CA GLU A 2 -59.39 -0.37 21.80
C GLU A 2 -58.24 -0.90 20.95
N ARG A 3 -58.55 -1.84 20.06
CA ARG A 3 -57.60 -2.49 19.15
C ARG A 3 -57.33 -1.56 17.97
N ARG A 4 -56.06 -1.25 17.73
CA ARG A 4 -55.57 -0.67 16.46
C ARG A 4 -54.84 -1.78 15.71
N ASP A 5 -55.50 -2.41 14.74
CA ASP A 5 -54.85 -3.27 13.76
C ASP A 5 -55.52 -3.04 12.39
N GLY A 6 -55.13 -1.94 11.74
CA GLY A 6 -55.37 -1.76 10.32
C GLY A 6 -54.25 -2.46 9.56
N VAL A 7 -54.39 -3.77 9.32
CA VAL A 7 -53.48 -4.52 8.46
C VAL A 7 -53.68 -4.02 7.03
N GLN A 8 -52.76 -3.20 6.55
CA GLN A 8 -52.72 -2.77 5.16
C GLN A 8 -52.31 -3.98 4.32
N GLU A 9 -53.19 -4.43 3.41
CA GLU A 9 -52.89 -5.54 2.52
C GLU A 9 -51.60 -5.28 1.72
N PRO A 10 -50.74 -6.30 1.53
CA PRO A 10 -49.50 -6.14 0.79
C PRO A 10 -49.80 -5.74 -0.66
N CYS A 11 -49.43 -4.52 -1.01
CA CYS A 11 -49.56 -4.01 -2.38
C CYS A 11 -48.67 -4.86 -3.31
N ILE A 12 -49.31 -5.57 -4.24
CA ILE A 12 -48.62 -6.29 -5.31
C ILE A 12 -48.23 -5.25 -6.37
N TRP A 13 -46.99 -4.76 -6.31
CA TRP A 13 -46.42 -3.77 -7.24
C TRP A 13 -46.34 -4.25 -8.71
N SER A 14 -46.57 -5.54 -8.96
CA SER A 14 -46.61 -6.12 -10.30
C SER A 14 -48.01 -6.14 -10.93
N SER A 15 -49.06 -5.66 -10.24
CA SER A 15 -50.41 -5.55 -10.81
C SER A 15 -50.53 -4.35 -11.76
N PRO A 16 -51.34 -4.42 -12.84
CA PRO A 16 -51.57 -3.30 -13.76
C PRO A 16 -52.09 -2.02 -13.09
N GLU A 17 -52.74 -2.17 -11.92
CA GLU A 17 -53.25 -1.08 -11.09
C GLU A 17 -52.26 -0.64 -10.00
N GLY A 18 -51.23 -1.45 -9.76
CA GLY A 18 -50.19 -1.29 -8.74
C GLY A 18 -49.08 -0.35 -9.18
N GLY A 19 -49.39 0.94 -9.28
CA GLY A 19 -48.38 1.94 -9.68
C GLY A 19 -48.82 3.40 -9.57
N LYS A 20 -49.97 3.67 -8.95
CA LYS A 20 -50.53 5.04 -8.88
C LYS A 20 -49.77 5.99 -7.94
N GLY A 21 -48.82 5.48 -7.15
CA GLY A 21 -47.98 6.28 -6.27
C GLY A 21 -46.69 6.72 -6.96
N LYS A 22 -46.30 8.01 -6.82
CA LYS A 22 -44.96 8.46 -7.19
C LYS A 22 -43.93 7.69 -6.37
N VAL A 23 -43.21 6.76 -6.98
CA VAL A 23 -42.09 6.07 -6.34
C VAL A 23 -40.99 7.10 -6.05
N GLU A 24 -40.54 7.14 -4.79
CA GLU A 24 -39.41 7.96 -4.34
C GLU A 24 -38.20 7.72 -5.26
N PRO A 25 -37.46 8.76 -5.69
CA PRO A 25 -36.35 8.60 -6.63
C PRO A 25 -35.33 7.53 -6.21
N GLY A 26 -35.04 7.40 -4.91
CA GLY A 26 -34.10 6.41 -4.37
C GLY A 26 -34.59 4.96 -4.36
N LYS A 27 -35.87 4.71 -4.63
CA LYS A 27 -36.49 3.37 -4.67
C LYS A 27 -36.82 2.91 -6.09
N ARG A 28 -36.42 3.67 -7.11
CA ARG A 28 -36.66 3.35 -8.52
C ARG A 28 -35.63 2.33 -9.02
N ILE A 29 -36.05 1.50 -9.96
CA ILE A 29 -35.17 0.59 -10.69
C ILE A 29 -34.64 1.34 -11.93
N PHE A 30 -33.33 1.39 -12.08
CA PHE A 30 -32.67 2.01 -13.23
C PHE A 30 -32.11 0.93 -14.15
N CYS A 31 -32.47 0.97 -15.44
CA CYS A 31 -32.07 -0.02 -16.43
C CYS A 31 -31.24 0.62 -17.53
N ASN A 32 -29.97 0.21 -17.64
CA ASN A 32 -29.10 0.64 -18.76
C ASN A 32 -29.41 -0.12 -20.06
N ARG A 33 -29.99 -1.32 -19.95
CA ARG A 33 -30.34 -2.21 -21.06
C ARG A 33 -31.70 -2.84 -20.77
N VAL A 34 -32.41 -3.22 -21.83
CA VAL A 34 -33.68 -3.95 -21.72
C VAL A 34 -33.42 -5.29 -21.03
N LEU A 35 -34.21 -5.59 -20.00
CA LEU A 35 -34.15 -6.83 -19.22
C LEU A 35 -35.54 -7.47 -19.20
N ASN A 36 -35.63 -8.74 -19.58
CA ASN A 36 -36.83 -9.53 -19.37
C ASN A 36 -36.80 -10.14 -17.96
N ILE A 37 -37.70 -9.71 -17.08
CA ILE A 37 -37.74 -10.12 -15.67
C ILE A 37 -38.41 -11.49 -15.45
N SER A 38 -38.89 -12.16 -16.51
CA SER A 38 -39.50 -13.49 -16.43
C SER A 38 -38.45 -14.60 -16.26
N VAL A 39 -37.75 -14.57 -15.13
CA VAL A 39 -36.71 -15.53 -14.76
C VAL A 39 -37.24 -16.53 -13.71
N LYS A 40 -36.75 -17.77 -13.76
CA LYS A 40 -37.20 -18.85 -12.85
C LYS A 40 -36.54 -18.81 -11.47
N ALA A 41 -35.40 -18.14 -11.36
CA ALA A 41 -34.63 -18.03 -10.13
C ALA A 41 -33.83 -16.73 -10.13
N VAL A 42 -33.59 -16.20 -8.93
CA VAL A 42 -32.75 -15.02 -8.69
C VAL A 42 -31.74 -15.40 -7.61
N GLY A 43 -30.45 -15.34 -7.95
CA GLY A 43 -29.37 -15.45 -6.98
C GLY A 43 -29.08 -14.09 -6.38
N LEU A 44 -29.03 -14.00 -5.06
CA LEU A 44 -28.66 -12.79 -4.34
C LEU A 44 -27.36 -13.05 -3.58
N ASP A 45 -26.42 -12.12 -3.71
CA ASP A 45 -25.24 -12.09 -2.83
C ASP A 45 -25.68 -11.75 -1.39
N MET A 46 -24.83 -12.08 -0.42
CA MET A 46 -25.12 -11.84 0.98
C MET A 46 -24.66 -10.45 1.41
N ASP A 47 -23.36 -10.19 1.37
CA ASP A 47 -22.75 -9.00 1.94
C ASP A 47 -23.06 -7.76 1.12
N TYR A 48 -23.55 -6.70 1.77
CA TYR A 48 -23.98 -5.46 1.13
C TYR A 48 -25.11 -5.59 0.09
N THR A 49 -25.67 -6.79 -0.09
CA THR A 49 -26.83 -7.06 -0.96
C THR A 49 -28.05 -7.42 -0.13
N LEU A 50 -28.01 -8.55 0.59
CA LEU A 50 -29.04 -8.92 1.56
C LEU A 50 -28.76 -8.31 2.94
N ALA A 51 -27.51 -8.40 3.39
CA ALA A 51 -27.05 -7.86 4.66
C ALA A 51 -26.42 -6.48 4.45
N GLN A 52 -27.17 -5.43 4.78
CA GLN A 52 -26.66 -4.05 4.72
C GLN A 52 -25.97 -3.70 6.04
N TYR A 53 -24.64 -3.67 6.02
CA TYR A 53 -23.85 -3.25 7.18
C TYR A 53 -23.86 -1.72 7.33
N LYS A 54 -23.74 -1.24 8.57
CA LYS A 54 -23.49 0.18 8.86
C LYS A 54 -22.03 0.50 8.55
N PRO A 55 -21.72 1.33 7.53
CA PRO A 55 -20.35 1.61 7.11
C PRO A 55 -19.47 2.14 8.24
N GLU A 56 -19.99 3.10 9.02
CA GLU A 56 -19.33 3.69 10.19
C GLU A 56 -18.71 2.64 11.14
N THR A 57 -19.45 1.59 11.46
CA THR A 57 -18.99 0.56 12.40
C THR A 57 -18.14 -0.51 11.73
N PHE A 58 -18.56 -0.95 10.54
CA PHE A 58 -17.95 -2.11 9.90
C PHE A 58 -16.59 -1.77 9.27
N GLU A 59 -16.51 -0.64 8.57
CA GLU A 59 -15.25 -0.20 7.96
C GLU A 59 -14.24 0.21 9.02
N LYS A 60 -14.69 0.81 10.12
CA LYS A 60 -13.84 1.12 11.26
C LYS A 60 -13.24 -0.14 11.87
N LEU A 61 -14.04 -1.20 12.04
CA LEU A 61 -13.54 -2.49 12.52
C LEU A 61 -12.49 -3.08 11.55
N ALA A 62 -12.73 -3.01 10.23
CA ALA A 62 -11.78 -3.47 9.22
C ALA A 62 -10.47 -2.67 9.26
N TYR A 63 -10.57 -1.35 9.43
CA TYR A 63 -9.43 -0.45 9.59
C TYR A 63 -8.61 -0.81 10.85
N GLU A 64 -9.24 -0.88 12.01
CA GLU A 64 -8.58 -1.21 13.28
C GLU A 64 -7.95 -2.61 13.24
N GLY A 65 -8.65 -3.58 12.65
CA GLY A 65 -8.12 -4.92 12.44
C GLY A 65 -6.87 -4.94 11.55
N THR A 66 -6.83 -4.05 10.54
CA THR A 66 -5.67 -3.90 9.66
C THR A 66 -4.50 -3.25 10.39
N ILE A 67 -4.72 -2.13 11.10
CA ILE A 67 -3.70 -1.47 11.92
C ILE A 67 -3.08 -2.44 12.95
N LYS A 68 -3.90 -3.26 13.62
CA LYS A 68 -3.41 -4.27 14.59
C LYS A 68 -2.49 -5.30 13.94
N LYS A 69 -2.69 -5.67 12.68
CA LYS A 69 -1.77 -6.55 11.95
C LYS A 69 -0.43 -5.88 11.65
N PHE A 70 -0.38 -4.55 11.58
CA PHE A 70 0.84 -3.75 11.43
C PHE A 70 1.57 -3.44 12.76
N ASN A 71 1.09 -3.94 13.90
CA ASN A 71 1.64 -3.63 15.23
C ASN A 71 3.12 -4.03 15.44
N GLY A 72 3.71 -4.80 14.53
CA GLY A 72 5.15 -5.07 14.51
C GLY A 72 6.02 -3.98 13.88
N VAL A 73 5.43 -2.93 13.29
CA VAL A 73 6.15 -1.94 12.46
C VAL A 73 6.34 -0.59 13.16
N SER A 74 5.33 -0.06 13.88
CA SER A 74 5.47 1.17 14.68
C SER A 74 4.29 1.39 15.61
N MET A 75 4.55 1.74 16.88
CA MET A 75 3.49 2.11 17.85
C MET A 75 2.72 3.38 17.45
N GLN A 76 3.30 4.24 16.61
CA GLN A 76 2.67 5.49 16.15
C GLN A 76 1.43 5.26 15.27
N LEU A 77 1.32 4.08 14.64
CA LEU A 77 0.17 3.72 13.80
C LEU A 77 -1.11 3.52 14.63
N LEU A 78 -0.98 3.22 15.93
CA LEU A 78 -2.11 3.00 16.83
C LEU A 78 -2.86 4.28 17.18
N GLU A 79 -2.23 5.44 17.00
CA GLU A 79 -2.82 6.75 17.27
C GLU A 79 -3.62 7.30 16.09
N TRP A 80 -3.59 6.63 14.94
CA TRP A 80 -4.25 7.09 13.74
C TRP A 80 -5.76 7.01 13.85
N LYS A 81 -6.43 8.04 13.33
CA LYS A 81 -7.88 8.13 13.27
C LYS A 81 -8.36 7.67 11.90
N PHE A 82 -9.59 7.16 11.85
CA PHE A 82 -10.24 6.71 10.63
C PHE A 82 -11.51 7.50 10.38
N GLU A 83 -11.65 8.04 9.17
CA GLU A 83 -12.82 8.78 8.69
C GLU A 83 -13.47 8.00 7.54
N TRP A 84 -14.58 7.33 7.84
CA TRP A 84 -15.23 6.40 6.91
C TRP A 84 -15.90 7.11 5.71
N GLU A 85 -16.25 8.39 5.83
CA GLU A 85 -16.88 9.16 4.74
C GLU A 85 -15.89 9.74 3.73
N TYR A 86 -14.59 9.71 4.04
CA TYR A 86 -13.58 10.35 3.20
C TYR A 86 -13.38 9.62 1.86
N MET A 87 -13.40 8.29 1.89
CA MET A 87 -13.20 7.46 0.71
C MET A 87 -14.53 7.11 0.04
N VAL A 88 -14.50 7.06 -1.30
CA VAL A 88 -15.67 6.66 -2.10
C VAL A 88 -15.31 5.50 -3.01
N ARG A 89 -16.31 4.69 -3.38
CA ARG A 89 -16.12 3.63 -4.37
C ARG A 89 -15.80 4.20 -5.75
N GLY A 90 -15.09 3.41 -6.56
CA GLY A 90 -14.66 3.75 -7.91
C GLY A 90 -13.33 4.49 -8.00
N LEU A 91 -12.59 4.64 -6.90
CA LEU A 91 -11.23 5.16 -6.90
C LEU A 91 -10.23 4.13 -7.44
N VAL A 92 -9.08 4.59 -7.91
CA VAL A 92 -7.96 3.72 -8.31
C VAL A 92 -6.71 4.10 -7.53
N LEU A 93 -6.08 3.15 -6.86
CA LEU A 93 -4.82 3.35 -6.14
C LEU A 93 -3.65 3.07 -7.09
N ASP A 94 -2.80 4.06 -7.36
CA ASP A 94 -1.47 3.89 -7.95
C ASP A 94 -0.47 3.59 -6.83
N LYS A 95 -0.18 2.31 -6.61
CA LYS A 95 0.72 1.87 -5.54
C LYS A 95 2.18 2.22 -5.80
N LYS A 96 2.56 2.37 -7.07
CA LYS A 96 3.93 2.66 -7.46
C LYS A 96 4.31 4.09 -7.06
N ARG A 97 3.36 5.02 -7.20
CA ARG A 97 3.58 6.45 -6.96
C ARG A 97 2.91 6.98 -5.69
N GLY A 98 2.14 6.17 -4.98
CA GLY A 98 1.45 6.60 -3.76
C GLY A 98 0.23 7.48 -4.04
N ASN A 99 -0.43 7.31 -5.19
CA ASN A 99 -1.49 8.23 -5.62
C ASN A 99 -2.88 7.57 -5.64
N ILE A 100 -3.92 8.38 -5.48
CA ILE A 100 -5.33 7.98 -5.55
C ILE A 100 -5.99 8.73 -6.72
N LEU A 101 -6.43 7.98 -7.73
CA LEU A 101 -6.92 8.51 -9.00
C LEU A 101 -8.45 8.63 -9.00
N LYS A 102 -8.86 9.87 -9.31
CA LYS A 102 -10.19 10.38 -9.68
C LYS A 102 -10.01 11.88 -9.89
N TRP A 103 -9.31 12.49 -8.93
CA TRP A 103 -8.73 13.83 -8.99
C TRP A 103 -7.21 13.84 -8.81
N ALA A 104 -6.58 12.67 -8.59
CA ALA A 104 -5.14 12.50 -8.39
C ALA A 104 -4.62 13.18 -7.11
N TYR A 105 -4.80 12.47 -5.99
CA TYR A 105 -4.28 12.83 -4.68
C TYR A 105 -3.00 12.04 -4.38
N HIS A 106 -2.06 12.63 -3.66
CA HIS A 106 -0.92 11.97 -3.03
C HIS A 106 -1.10 12.04 -1.51
N GLY A 107 -1.36 10.90 -0.87
CA GLY A 107 -1.88 10.92 0.50
C GLY A 107 -3.24 11.64 0.56
N PHE A 108 -3.36 12.68 1.39
CA PHE A 108 -4.54 13.55 1.43
C PHE A 108 -4.34 14.89 0.71
N THR A 109 -3.22 15.09 0.02
CA THR A 109 -2.92 16.31 -0.73
C THR A 109 -3.27 16.15 -2.20
N GLU A 110 -4.08 17.07 -2.75
CA GLU A 110 -4.37 17.06 -4.18
C GLU A 110 -3.12 17.48 -4.97
N LEU A 111 -2.78 16.73 -6.01
CA LEU A 111 -1.70 17.13 -6.92
C LEU A 111 -2.11 18.39 -7.70
N SER A 112 -1.15 19.26 -7.98
CA SER A 112 -1.33 20.37 -8.91
C SER A 112 -1.52 19.87 -10.35
N LYS A 113 -2.06 20.73 -11.22
CA LYS A 113 -2.24 20.39 -12.63
C LYS A 113 -0.93 20.02 -13.33
N GLU A 114 0.15 20.73 -12.99
CA GLU A 114 1.48 20.48 -13.53
C GLU A 114 2.00 19.11 -13.09
N GLU A 115 1.85 18.74 -11.81
CA GLU A 115 2.22 17.43 -11.30
C GLU A 115 1.40 16.30 -11.93
N LYS A 116 0.09 16.51 -12.14
CA LYS A 116 -0.77 15.54 -12.84
C LYS A 116 -0.27 15.29 -14.26
N VAL A 117 0.08 16.35 -15.00
CA VAL A 117 0.61 16.25 -16.36
C VAL A 117 2.00 15.62 -16.39
N ASN A 118 2.89 16.00 -15.48
CA ASN A 118 4.23 15.39 -15.41
C ASN A 118 4.15 13.89 -15.06
N THR A 119 3.19 13.50 -14.21
CA THR A 119 3.05 12.12 -13.74
C THR A 119 2.30 11.22 -14.72
N TYR A 120 1.21 11.70 -15.30
CA TYR A 120 0.27 10.91 -16.10
C TYR A 120 0.05 11.44 -17.53
N GLY A 121 0.53 12.65 -17.84
CA GLY A 121 0.30 13.31 -19.13
C GLY A 121 1.13 12.77 -20.28
N ASN A 122 2.07 11.86 -20.03
CA ASN A 122 2.82 11.20 -21.09
C ASN A 122 1.96 10.15 -21.81
N THR A 123 1.23 10.58 -22.82
CA THR A 123 0.34 9.76 -23.66
C THR A 123 1.06 8.70 -24.50
N LEU A 124 2.38 8.76 -24.64
CA LEU A 124 3.18 7.75 -25.33
C LEU A 124 3.29 6.45 -24.52
N ILE A 125 3.10 6.52 -23.20
CA ILE A 125 3.11 5.36 -22.30
C ILE A 125 1.67 5.08 -21.88
N ARG A 126 0.94 4.34 -22.71
CA ARG A 126 -0.33 3.72 -22.30
C ARG A 126 -0.03 2.55 -21.38
N ASN A 127 0.27 2.83 -20.12
CA ASN A 127 0.18 1.80 -19.10
C ASN A 127 -1.29 1.47 -18.92
N ALA A 128 -1.65 0.18 -19.03
CA ALA A 128 -2.95 -0.26 -18.56
C ALA A 128 -3.06 0.10 -17.06
N PHE A 129 -4.25 0.50 -16.63
CA PHE A 129 -4.55 0.68 -15.21
C PHE A 129 -4.85 -0.69 -14.60
N ASP A 130 -3.86 -1.57 -14.67
CA ASP A 130 -4.00 -2.97 -14.28
C ASP A 130 -3.11 -3.33 -13.10
N TRP A 131 -3.39 -4.52 -12.59
CA TRP A 131 -2.59 -5.16 -11.56
C TRP A 131 -1.21 -5.52 -12.16
N PRO A 132 -0.10 -5.38 -11.41
CA PRO A 132 -0.02 -5.17 -9.97
C PRO A 132 0.10 -3.72 -9.53
N ASP A 133 0.26 -2.75 -10.42
CA ASP A 133 0.59 -1.38 -10.02
C ASP A 133 -0.64 -0.57 -9.60
N TYR A 134 -1.80 -0.87 -10.20
CA TYR A 134 -3.07 -0.22 -9.88
C TYR A 134 -4.05 -1.15 -9.17
N VAL A 135 -4.84 -0.60 -8.24
CA VAL A 135 -5.88 -1.34 -7.51
C VAL A 135 -7.19 -0.55 -7.53
N LEU A 136 -8.27 -1.20 -7.94
CA LEU A 136 -9.61 -0.60 -7.93
C LEU A 136 -10.23 -0.68 -6.52
N VAL A 137 -10.88 0.41 -6.11
CA VAL A 137 -11.65 0.50 -4.86
C VAL A 137 -13.13 0.32 -5.20
N ASP A 138 -13.53 -0.92 -5.48
CA ASP A 138 -14.87 -1.27 -5.97
C ASP A 138 -15.79 -1.87 -4.88
N THR A 139 -15.21 -2.50 -3.85
CA THR A 139 -15.95 -3.04 -2.71
C THR A 139 -15.97 -2.07 -1.51
N HIS A 140 -16.97 -2.21 -0.62
CA HIS A 140 -17.01 -1.44 0.64
C HIS A 140 -15.84 -1.84 1.55
N PHE A 141 -15.39 -3.09 1.48
CA PHE A 141 -14.23 -3.58 2.21
C PHE A 141 -12.92 -2.87 1.82
N SER A 142 -12.85 -2.34 0.59
CA SER A 142 -11.67 -1.65 0.08
C SER A 142 -11.53 -0.20 0.57
N LEU A 143 -12.59 0.42 1.11
CA LEU A 143 -12.59 1.84 1.49
C LEU A 143 -11.65 2.13 2.66
N ALA A 144 -11.74 1.32 3.72
CA ALA A 144 -10.81 1.38 4.86
C ALA A 144 -9.34 1.21 4.41
N GLY A 145 -9.09 0.29 3.47
CA GLY A 145 -7.76 0.07 2.91
C GLY A 145 -7.24 1.25 2.10
N ALA A 146 -8.11 1.90 1.31
CA ALA A 146 -7.75 3.10 0.55
C ALA A 146 -7.42 4.28 1.46
N TYR A 147 -8.18 4.48 2.55
CA TYR A 147 -7.89 5.50 3.54
C TYR A 147 -6.55 5.25 4.25
N LEU A 148 -6.32 4.01 4.68
CA LEU A 148 -5.06 3.62 5.29
C LEU A 148 -3.87 3.82 4.33
N PHE A 149 -4.06 3.52 3.04
CA PHE A 149 -3.05 3.76 2.02
C PHE A 149 -2.66 5.25 1.95
N ALA A 150 -3.63 6.18 1.99
CA ALA A 150 -3.35 7.62 2.01
C ALA A 150 -2.53 8.03 3.25
N GLN A 151 -2.90 7.55 4.44
CA GLN A 151 -2.15 7.82 5.67
C GLN A 151 -0.72 7.26 5.62
N LEU A 152 -0.56 6.06 5.08
CA LEU A 152 0.75 5.44 4.89
C LEU A 152 1.62 6.25 3.94
N VAL A 153 1.07 6.78 2.85
CA VAL A 153 1.82 7.63 1.92
C VAL A 153 2.34 8.89 2.64
N GLU A 154 1.49 9.62 3.37
CA GLU A 154 1.93 10.81 4.10
C GLU A 154 2.95 10.49 5.20
N PHE A 155 2.75 9.38 5.92
CA PHE A 155 3.68 8.93 6.93
C PHE A 155 5.05 8.61 6.30
N MET A 156 5.06 7.86 5.21
CA MET A 156 6.28 7.49 4.51
C MET A 156 7.02 8.73 3.98
N ASP A 157 6.30 9.74 3.50
CA ASP A 157 6.88 11.01 3.05
C ASP A 157 7.48 11.81 4.20
N LYS A 158 6.76 11.92 5.31
CA LYS A 158 7.23 12.63 6.52
C LYS A 158 8.51 12.03 7.08
N TYR A 159 8.67 10.71 7.03
CA TYR A 159 9.84 10.00 7.57
C TYR A 159 10.84 9.56 6.50
N ARG A 160 10.65 9.95 5.23
CA ARG A 160 11.46 9.48 4.08
C ARG A 160 12.96 9.66 4.31
N GLU A 161 13.36 10.80 4.85
CA GLU A 161 14.77 11.12 5.13
C GLU A 161 15.28 10.50 6.44
N ARG A 162 14.39 10.21 7.38
CA ARG A 162 14.73 9.63 8.68
C ARG A 162 14.83 8.10 8.61
N ALA A 163 14.21 7.47 7.62
CA ALA A 163 14.24 6.04 7.41
C ALA A 163 15.65 5.56 7.01
N LEU A 164 16.16 4.59 7.77
CA LEU A 164 17.37 3.84 7.48
C LEU A 164 16.97 2.40 7.16
N TYR A 165 17.13 1.98 5.91
CA TYR A 165 16.99 0.58 5.53
C TYR A 165 18.30 -0.16 5.83
N VAL A 166 18.22 -1.23 6.60
CA VAL A 166 19.36 -2.11 6.89
C VAL A 166 19.13 -3.43 6.19
N GLY A 167 20.05 -3.81 5.30
CA GLY A 167 19.95 -5.07 4.55
C GLY A 167 21.31 -5.61 4.17
N ASP A 168 21.36 -6.84 3.68
CA ASP A 168 22.56 -7.57 3.27
C ASP A 168 22.64 -7.74 1.74
N HIS A 169 21.54 -7.54 1.02
CA HIS A 169 21.48 -7.67 -0.44
C HIS A 169 21.57 -6.32 -1.14
N ILE A 170 22.70 -6.02 -1.79
CA ILE A 170 22.90 -4.74 -2.51
C ILE A 170 21.76 -4.42 -3.50
N TYR A 171 21.22 -5.41 -4.21
CA TYR A 171 20.18 -5.18 -5.22
C TYR A 171 18.76 -5.15 -4.64
N GLY A 172 18.39 -6.14 -3.83
CA GLY A 172 17.05 -6.25 -3.26
C GLY A 172 16.75 -5.16 -2.25
N ASP A 173 17.75 -4.81 -1.44
CA ASP A 173 17.58 -3.98 -0.25
C ASP A 173 18.05 -2.56 -0.50
N ILE A 174 19.32 -2.40 -0.89
CA ILE A 174 19.97 -1.10 -0.97
C ILE A 174 19.49 -0.33 -2.21
N LEU A 175 19.56 -0.95 -3.39
CA LEU A 175 19.20 -0.28 -4.63
C LEU A 175 17.70 0.03 -4.73
N ARG A 176 16.84 -0.90 -4.30
CA ARG A 176 15.39 -0.69 -4.31
C ARG A 176 14.99 0.40 -3.34
N SER A 177 15.45 0.34 -2.08
CA SER A 177 15.13 1.33 -1.06
C SER A 177 15.66 2.72 -1.41
N LYS A 178 16.86 2.81 -2.00
CA LYS A 178 17.44 4.09 -2.44
C LYS A 178 16.73 4.68 -3.66
N LYS A 179 16.48 3.89 -4.71
CA LYS A 179 15.90 4.39 -5.97
C LYS A 179 14.40 4.65 -5.90
N VAL A 180 13.66 3.81 -5.18
CA VAL A 180 12.20 3.85 -5.16
C VAL A 180 11.68 4.65 -3.97
N LEU A 181 12.30 4.48 -2.79
CA LEU A 181 11.80 5.06 -1.54
C LEU A 181 12.64 6.24 -1.03
N GLY A 182 13.83 6.47 -1.61
CA GLY A 182 14.73 7.55 -1.18
C GLY A 182 15.34 7.36 0.21
N TRP A 183 15.24 6.15 0.79
CA TRP A 183 15.70 5.88 2.15
C TRP A 183 17.22 5.90 2.25
N ARG A 184 17.74 6.31 3.42
CA ARG A 184 19.14 6.07 3.77
C ARG A 184 19.33 4.56 3.90
N THR A 185 20.50 4.05 3.52
CA THR A 185 20.73 2.61 3.46
C THR A 185 22.02 2.23 4.18
N MET A 186 21.96 1.19 5.00
CA MET A 186 23.11 0.55 5.61
C MET A 186 23.22 -0.88 5.09
N LEU A 187 24.40 -1.27 4.61
CA LEU A 187 24.67 -2.61 4.14
C LEU A 187 25.38 -3.44 5.21
N ILE A 188 24.86 -4.62 5.52
CA ILE A 188 25.54 -5.62 6.35
C ILE A 188 26.38 -6.51 5.43
N VAL A 189 27.68 -6.59 5.70
CA VAL A 189 28.65 -7.41 4.96
C VAL A 189 29.38 -8.32 5.96
N PRO A 190 28.81 -9.48 6.31
CA PRO A 190 29.34 -10.37 7.34
C PRO A 190 30.82 -10.75 7.14
N GLU A 191 31.24 -10.93 5.88
CA GLU A 191 32.60 -11.28 5.51
C GLU A 191 33.64 -10.23 5.94
N LEU A 192 33.21 -8.97 6.10
CA LEU A 192 34.05 -7.85 6.47
C LEU A 192 34.70 -8.07 7.85
N GLU A 193 34.03 -8.74 8.79
CA GLU A 193 34.58 -9.02 10.13
C GLU A 193 35.87 -9.82 10.03
N ARG A 194 35.84 -10.89 9.23
CA ARG A 194 37.00 -11.75 9.00
C ARG A 194 38.11 -10.98 8.27
N GLU A 195 37.77 -10.22 7.23
CA GLU A 195 38.77 -9.50 6.44
C GLU A 195 39.47 -8.40 7.24
N VAL A 196 38.71 -7.59 7.99
CA VAL A 196 39.26 -6.53 8.84
C VAL A 196 40.19 -7.14 9.90
N LYS A 197 39.79 -8.23 10.55
CA LYS A 197 40.63 -8.92 11.53
C LYS A 197 41.95 -9.42 10.92
N LEU A 198 41.90 -10.01 9.73
CA LEU A 198 43.10 -10.46 9.02
C LEU A 198 44.05 -9.32 8.64
N LEU A 199 43.50 -8.16 8.22
CA LEU A 199 44.27 -6.96 7.91
C LEU A 199 44.91 -6.35 9.16
N TRP A 200 44.18 -6.27 10.27
CA TRP A 200 44.67 -5.72 11.54
C TRP A 200 45.79 -6.56 12.16
N GLU A 201 45.68 -7.88 12.08
CA GLU A 201 46.72 -8.78 12.59
C GLU A 201 48.02 -8.77 11.72
N GLN A 202 48.12 -7.91 10.69
CA GLN A 202 49.21 -7.84 9.71
C GLN A 202 49.65 -9.22 9.18
N ARG A 203 48.70 -10.14 9.04
CA ARG A 203 48.99 -11.53 8.68
C ARG A 203 49.06 -11.71 7.17
N ASN A 204 49.96 -12.59 6.75
CA ASN A 204 50.22 -12.98 5.36
C ASN A 204 48.93 -13.15 4.54
N SER A 205 48.95 -12.65 3.30
CA SER A 205 47.88 -12.72 2.30
C SER A 205 47.29 -14.12 2.07
N ASN A 206 48.02 -15.18 2.47
CA ASN A 206 47.60 -16.58 2.41
C ASN A 206 46.39 -16.95 3.30
N LYS A 207 45.88 -16.03 4.14
CA LYS A 207 44.70 -16.28 4.98
C LYS A 207 43.37 -15.79 4.39
N PHE A 208 43.42 -15.02 3.29
CA PHE A 208 42.24 -14.68 2.50
C PHE A 208 41.75 -15.89 1.69
N HIS A 209 40.65 -15.75 0.94
CA HIS A 209 40.13 -16.85 0.14
C HIS A 209 41.20 -17.35 -0.83
N LYS A 210 41.55 -18.64 -0.77
CA LYS A 210 42.73 -19.20 -1.47
C LYS A 210 42.73 -18.94 -2.98
N VAL A 211 41.56 -18.93 -3.60
CA VAL A 211 41.39 -18.78 -5.05
C VAL A 211 41.05 -17.34 -5.46
N TRP A 212 40.30 -16.62 -4.61
CA TRP A 212 39.63 -15.38 -5.00
C TRP A 212 40.12 -14.15 -4.24
N GLY A 213 41.00 -14.34 -3.25
CA GLY A 213 41.60 -13.26 -2.48
C GLY A 213 40.60 -12.53 -1.59
N GLN A 214 40.66 -11.21 -1.63
CA GLN A 214 39.87 -10.29 -0.80
C GLN A 214 38.55 -9.94 -1.48
N LEU A 215 37.49 -9.79 -0.69
CA LEU A 215 36.18 -9.35 -1.13
C LEU A 215 36.23 -7.90 -1.62
N MET A 216 36.93 -7.03 -0.90
CA MET A 216 36.96 -5.59 -1.21
C MET A 216 38.04 -5.20 -2.23
N LYS A 217 38.96 -6.11 -2.57
CA LYS A 217 40.13 -5.82 -3.42
C LYS A 217 40.37 -6.90 -4.46
N THR A 218 40.74 -6.47 -5.67
CA THR A 218 41.27 -7.35 -6.72
C THR A 218 42.70 -6.88 -7.02
N GLY A 219 43.68 -7.54 -6.40
CA GLY A 219 45.05 -7.03 -6.35
C GLY A 219 45.12 -5.68 -5.64
N TYR A 220 45.66 -4.66 -6.30
CA TYR A 220 45.77 -3.29 -5.77
C TYR A 220 44.49 -2.45 -5.97
N GLN A 221 43.59 -2.89 -6.85
CA GLN A 221 42.38 -2.16 -7.19
C GLN A 221 41.19 -2.59 -6.33
N ASN A 222 40.16 -1.74 -6.25
CA ASN A 222 38.90 -2.10 -5.59
C ASN A 222 38.15 -3.12 -6.45
N SER A 223 37.57 -4.13 -5.80
CA SER A 223 36.69 -5.07 -6.49
C SER A 223 35.42 -4.37 -6.98
N ARG A 224 34.70 -5.01 -7.91
CA ARG A 224 33.38 -4.54 -8.35
C ARG A 224 32.41 -4.43 -7.16
N PHE A 225 32.48 -5.38 -6.23
CA PHE A 225 31.70 -5.36 -4.99
C PHE A 225 32.02 -4.11 -4.15
N ALA A 226 33.30 -3.81 -3.92
CA ALA A 226 33.71 -2.61 -3.18
C ALA A 226 33.22 -1.30 -3.84
N HIS A 227 33.23 -1.23 -5.18
CA HIS A 227 32.65 -0.11 -5.91
C HIS A 227 31.12 0.01 -5.71
N GLN A 228 30.41 -1.12 -5.68
CA GLN A 228 28.97 -1.14 -5.42
C GLN A 228 28.66 -0.71 -3.98
N VAL A 229 29.36 -1.24 -2.98
CA VAL A 229 29.20 -0.83 -1.58
C VAL A 229 29.43 0.68 -1.44
N ARG A 230 30.57 1.19 -1.90
CA ARG A 230 30.90 2.63 -1.78
C ARG A 230 29.93 3.57 -2.50
N SER A 231 29.37 3.16 -3.63
CA SER A 231 28.47 4.02 -4.41
C SER A 231 27.01 3.94 -3.98
N LYS A 232 26.59 2.82 -3.37
CA LYS A 232 25.17 2.54 -3.14
C LYS A 232 24.75 2.67 -1.67
N SER A 233 25.52 2.17 -0.72
CA SER A 233 25.19 2.28 0.71
C SER A 233 25.72 3.56 1.35
N PHE A 234 24.98 4.10 2.31
CA PHE A 234 25.41 5.25 3.11
C PHE A 234 26.43 4.85 4.19
N GLN A 235 26.21 3.69 4.81
CA GLN A 235 27.13 3.03 5.76
C GLN A 235 27.19 1.52 5.47
N TYR A 236 28.27 0.85 5.87
CA TYR A 236 28.35 -0.61 5.82
C TYR A 236 29.13 -1.16 7.01
N HIS A 237 28.63 -2.24 7.60
CA HIS A 237 29.18 -2.87 8.81
C HIS A 237 29.19 -4.39 8.66
N SER A 238 30.01 -5.07 9.47
CA SER A 238 30.02 -6.53 9.46
C SER A 238 28.80 -7.15 10.14
N THR A 239 28.23 -6.47 11.14
CA THR A 239 27.06 -6.97 11.88
C THR A 239 26.10 -5.83 12.22
N GLN A 240 24.84 -6.16 12.51
CA GLN A 240 23.85 -5.20 12.99
C GLN A 240 24.19 -4.66 14.39
N ASN A 241 24.89 -5.43 15.23
CA ASN A 241 25.24 -5.03 16.60
C ASN A 241 26.19 -3.81 16.63
N CYS A 242 27.02 -3.63 15.60
CA CYS A 242 27.87 -2.44 15.47
C CYS A 242 27.07 -1.13 15.41
N PHE A 243 25.81 -1.17 14.92
CA PHE A 243 24.95 0.00 14.88
C PHE A 243 24.38 0.37 16.24
N MET A 244 23.98 -0.62 17.06
CA MET A 244 23.45 -0.35 18.41
C MET A 244 24.47 0.38 19.31
N LEU A 245 25.77 0.16 19.06
CA LEU A 245 26.85 0.85 19.78
C LEU A 245 27.00 2.33 19.41
N LEU A 246 26.48 2.78 18.27
CA LEU A 246 26.54 4.18 17.84
C LEU A 246 25.35 5.02 18.32
N SER A 247 24.29 4.37 18.79
CA SER A 247 23.07 4.99 19.32
C SER A 247 23.03 5.08 20.87
N SER A 248 24.16 4.83 21.54
CA SER A 248 24.33 4.92 23.00
C SER A 248 25.00 6.23 23.42
#